data_AF-A0A3B9HS93-F1
#
_entry.id   AF-A0A3B9HS93-F1
#
_cell.length_a   1.000
_cell.length_b   1.000
_cell.length_c   1.000
_cell.angle_alpha   90.00
_cell.angle_beta   90.00
_cell.angle_gamma   90.00
#
_symmetry.space_group_name_H-M   'P 1'
#
loop_
_entity.id
_entity.type
_entity.pdbx_description
1 polymer ?
#
loop_
_entity_poly.entity_id
_entity_poly.type
_entity_poly.pdbx_seq_one_letter_code
_entity_poly.pdbx_strand_id
1 'polypeptide(L)'
;METQKLTFTRTTCNEIVLGTDIFKEVAARVLRLRAARHCAVLTNETVAKWYLQPLLAELRTRGIKASEIVLPDGEKHKSLDSLSAILDRLCADGLDRNCPLIALGGGVICDLGGF
;
A
#
# COMPACT_ATOMS: atom_id res chain seq x y z
N MET A 1 -4.95 14.58 40.69
CA MET A 1 -4.91 14.16 39.26
C MET A 1 -3.46 14.05 38.88
N GLU A 2 -2.94 12.82 38.80
CA GLU A 2 -1.55 12.58 38.37
C GLU A 2 -1.49 12.59 36.85
N THR A 3 -0.66 13.49 36.31
CA THR A 3 -0.37 13.55 34.88
C THR A 3 0.74 12.55 34.56
N GLN A 4 0.42 11.50 33.81
CA GLN A 4 1.45 10.59 33.27
C GLN A 4 1.98 11.13 31.94
N LYS A 5 3.28 11.38 31.88
CA LYS A 5 3.98 11.77 30.66
C LYS A 5 4.42 10.51 29.92
N LEU A 6 3.65 10.12 28.90
CA LEU A 6 4.05 9.07 27.98
C LEU A 6 5.16 9.61 27.06
N THR A 7 6.34 9.01 27.11
CA THR A 7 7.45 9.33 26.21
C THR A 7 7.59 8.18 25.22
N PHE A 8 7.23 8.41 23.95
CA PHE A 8 7.32 7.42 22.89
C PHE A 8 8.60 7.62 22.08
N THR A 9 9.48 6.63 22.06
CA THR A 9 10.69 6.64 21.22
C THR A 9 10.46 5.69 20.05
N ARG A 10 10.32 6.25 18.84
CA ARG A 10 10.07 5.46 17.63
C ARG A 10 11.38 4.87 17.11
N THR A 11 11.52 3.54 17.15
CA THR A 11 12.78 2.84 16.81
C THR A 11 13.01 2.65 15.31
N THR A 12 11.97 2.82 14.49
CA THR A 12 12.03 2.57 13.03
C THR A 12 12.01 3.88 12.24
N CYS A 13 13.13 4.18 11.59
CA CYS A 13 13.19 5.17 10.52
C CYS A 13 12.65 4.55 9.23
N ASN A 14 11.59 5.12 8.67
CA ASN A 14 11.16 4.80 7.32
C ASN A 14 11.98 5.66 6.35
N GLU A 15 12.38 5.09 5.22
CA GLU A 15 13.08 5.83 4.17
C GLU A 15 12.09 6.54 3.25
N ILE A 16 12.39 7.77 2.87
CA ILE A 16 11.71 8.50 1.80
C ILE A 16 12.65 8.49 0.61
N VAL A 17 12.27 7.82 -0.47
CA VAL A 17 13.07 7.70 -1.69
C VAL A 17 12.46 8.59 -2.76
N LEU A 18 13.29 9.45 -3.36
CA LEU A 18 12.92 10.35 -4.46
C LEU A 18 13.80 10.03 -5.67
N GLY A 19 13.21 9.91 -6.84
CA GLY A 19 13.96 9.58 -8.06
C GLY A 19 13.06 9.39 -9.27
N THR A 20 13.70 9.12 -10.40
CA THR A 20 13.05 8.74 -11.66
C THR A 20 13.00 7.22 -11.80
N ASP A 21 12.03 6.71 -12.57
CA ASP A 21 11.85 5.26 -12.82
C ASP A 21 11.81 4.41 -11.54
N ILE A 22 11.13 4.94 -10.52
CA ILE A 22 11.22 4.43 -9.14
C ILE A 22 10.57 3.04 -8.95
N PHE A 23 9.75 2.56 -9.89
CA PHE A 23 9.08 1.27 -9.77
C PHE A 23 10.05 0.09 -9.66
N LYS A 24 11.23 0.19 -10.30
CA LYS A 24 12.30 -0.81 -10.15
C LYS A 24 12.80 -0.90 -8.71
N GLU A 25 12.97 0.26 -8.06
CA GLU A 25 13.40 0.36 -6.67
C GLU A 25 12.29 -0.10 -5.72
N VAL A 26 11.03 0.24 -6.01
CA VAL A 26 9.85 -0.26 -5.26
C VAL A 26 9.82 -1.78 -5.29
N ALA A 27 9.90 -2.41 -6.46
CA ALA A 27 9.86 -3.86 -6.57
C ALA A 27 11.04 -4.53 -5.85
N ALA A 28 12.25 -3.94 -5.92
CA ALA A 28 13.42 -4.42 -5.17
C ALA A 28 13.25 -4.28 -3.65
N ARG A 29 12.60 -3.23 -3.17
CA ARG A 29 12.28 -3.01 -1.76
C ARG A 29 11.22 -3.98 -1.24
N VAL A 30 10.15 -4.18 -2.00
CA VAL A 30 9.09 -5.14 -1.65
C VAL A 30 9.69 -6.54 -1.52
N LEU A 31 10.59 -6.95 -2.42
CA LEU A 31 11.28 -8.25 -2.34
C LEU A 31 12.10 -8.44 -1.05
N ARG A 32 12.63 -7.36 -0.46
CA ARG A 32 13.39 -7.41 0.82
C ARG A 32 12.49 -7.59 2.04
N LEU A 33 11.20 -7.29 1.92
CA LEU A 33 10.22 -7.58 2.97
C LEU A 33 10.01 -9.10 2.96
N ARG A 34 10.57 -9.79 3.95
CA ARG A 34 10.78 -11.26 4.07
C ARG A 34 9.59 -12.19 3.78
N ALA A 35 8.42 -11.66 3.42
CA ALA A 35 7.18 -12.37 3.16
C ALA A 35 6.56 -12.13 1.77
N ALA A 36 7.13 -11.24 0.95
CA ALA A 36 6.44 -10.69 -0.22
C ALA A 36 6.53 -11.56 -1.49
N ARG A 37 6.06 -12.81 -1.45
CA ARG A 37 5.65 -13.49 -2.70
C ARG A 37 4.28 -13.01 -3.19
N HIS A 38 3.51 -12.37 -2.31
CA HIS A 38 2.22 -11.79 -2.61
C HIS A 38 2.11 -10.43 -1.89
N CYS A 39 1.73 -9.38 -2.61
CA CYS A 39 1.41 -8.06 -2.08
C CYS A 39 0.01 -7.60 -2.52
N ALA A 40 -0.53 -6.56 -1.88
CA ALA A 40 -1.69 -5.83 -2.37
C ALA A 40 -1.28 -4.46 -2.88
N VAL A 41 -1.93 -3.99 -3.95
CA VAL A 41 -1.81 -2.63 -4.47
C VAL A 41 -3.17 -1.96 -4.36
N LEU A 42 -3.26 -0.95 -3.49
CA LEU A 42 -4.43 -0.10 -3.33
C LEU A 42 -4.24 1.19 -4.13
N THR A 43 -5.21 1.52 -4.99
CA THR A 43 -5.17 2.73 -5.82
C THR A 43 -6.58 3.22 -6.15
N ASN A 44 -6.69 4.37 -6.82
CA ASN A 44 -7.94 4.87 -7.39
C ASN A 44 -7.97 4.72 -8.91
N GLU A 45 -9.15 4.82 -9.52
CA GLU A 45 -9.33 4.72 -10.98
C GLU A 45 -8.46 5.71 -11.78
N THR A 46 -8.24 6.92 -11.27
CA THR A 46 -7.46 7.95 -11.95
C THR A 46 -5.97 7.61 -12.00
N VAL A 47 -5.37 7.21 -10.88
CA VAL A 47 -3.94 6.84 -10.81
C VAL A 47 -3.70 5.48 -11.45
N ALA A 48 -4.67 4.56 -11.33
CA ALA A 48 -4.58 3.22 -11.91
C ALA A 48 -4.28 3.25 -13.42
N LYS A 49 -4.94 4.16 -14.16
CA LYS A 49 -4.77 4.31 -15.61
C LYS A 49 -3.32 4.54 -16.05
N TRP A 50 -2.51 5.19 -15.22
CA TRP A 50 -1.16 5.61 -15.57
C TRP A 50 -0.09 4.76 -14.93
N TYR A 51 -0.30 4.31 -13.68
CA TYR A 51 0.79 3.81 -12.84
C TYR A 51 0.61 2.37 -12.37
N LEU A 52 -0.61 1.82 -12.42
CA LEU A 52 -0.85 0.46 -11.92
C LEU A 52 -0.12 -0.58 -12.78
N GLN A 53 -0.34 -0.58 -14.09
CA GLN A 53 0.28 -1.57 -14.99
C GLN A 53 1.82 -1.53 -14.98
N PRO A 54 2.49 -0.35 -15.04
CA PRO A 54 3.93 -0.27 -14.88
C PRO A 54 4.45 -0.87 -13.56
N LEU A 55 3.77 -0.58 -12.44
CA LEU A 55 4.14 -1.14 -11.14
C LEU A 55 3.98 -2.67 -11.10
N LEU A 56 2.85 -3.18 -11.59
CA LEU A 56 2.58 -4.62 -11.63
C LEU A 56 3.58 -5.37 -12.52
N ALA A 57 3.97 -4.77 -13.65
CA ALA A 57 5.00 -5.33 -14.53
C ALA A 57 6.33 -5.49 -13.77
N GLU A 58 6.78 -4.46 -13.06
CA GLU A 58 8.03 -4.51 -12.27
C GLU A 58 7.94 -5.47 -11.07
N LEU A 59 6.78 -5.61 -10.43
CA LEU A 59 6.59 -6.62 -9.39
C LEU A 59 6.67 -8.04 -9.97
N ARG A 60 6.07 -8.26 -11.15
CA ARG A 60 6.05 -9.56 -11.83
C ARG A 60 7.43 -10.00 -12.29
N THR A 61 8.30 -9.10 -12.76
CA THR A 61 9.68 -9.45 -13.14
C THR A 61 10.49 -10.01 -11.97
N ARG A 62 10.09 -9.68 -10.73
CA ARG A 62 10.69 -10.17 -9.48
C ARG A 62 9.97 -11.39 -8.90
N GLY A 63 8.95 -11.92 -9.58
CA GLY A 63 8.16 -13.07 -9.13
C GLY A 63 7.17 -12.76 -7.99
N ILE A 64 6.83 -11.48 -7.80
CA ILE A 64 5.89 -11.03 -6.77
C ILE A 64 4.48 -11.03 -7.38
N LYS A 65 3.55 -11.79 -6.80
CA LYS A 65 2.13 -11.70 -7.12
C LYS A 65 1.55 -10.43 -6.49
N ALA A 66 0.72 -9.70 -7.22
CA ALA A 66 0.08 -8.49 -6.72
C ALA A 66 -1.45 -8.61 -6.86
N SER A 67 -2.15 -8.34 -5.77
CA SER A 67 -3.61 -8.21 -5.72
C SER A 67 -4.00 -6.75 -5.92
N GLU A 68 -4.88 -6.48 -6.88
CA GLU A 68 -5.28 -5.12 -7.25
C GLU A 68 -6.59 -4.72 -6.56
N ILE A 69 -6.56 -3.61 -5.81
CA ILE A 69 -7.72 -3.00 -5.16
C ILE A 69 -7.85 -1.59 -5.71
N VAL A 70 -8.85 -1.39 -6.58
CA VAL A 70 -9.10 -0.10 -7.24
C VAL A 70 -10.39 0.50 -6.69
N LEU A 71 -10.27 1.68 -6.09
CA LEU A 71 -11.41 2.46 -5.59
C LEU A 71 -11.83 3.55 -6.59
N PRO A 72 -13.10 3.98 -6.57
CA PRO A 72 -13.50 5.16 -7.33
C PRO A 72 -12.80 6.41 -6.79
N ASP A 73 -12.58 7.41 -7.65
CA ASP A 73 -11.81 8.60 -7.31
C ASP A 73 -12.62 9.65 -6.51
N GLY A 74 -11.94 10.36 -5.60
CA GLY A 74 -12.46 11.50 -4.84
C GLY A 74 -12.51 11.31 -3.32
N GLU A 75 -12.45 12.43 -2.57
CA GLU A 75 -12.46 12.46 -1.10
C GLU A 75 -13.70 11.80 -0.48
N LYS A 76 -14.83 11.80 -1.20
CA LYS A 76 -16.07 11.12 -0.79
C LYS A 76 -15.90 9.62 -0.54
N HIS A 77 -14.86 9.02 -1.13
CA HIS A 77 -14.52 7.60 -0.93
C HIS A 77 -13.61 7.39 0.29
N LYS A 78 -13.23 8.43 1.02
CA LYS A 78 -12.58 8.32 2.33
C LYS A 78 -13.63 8.03 3.41
N SER A 79 -14.21 6.84 3.35
CA SER A 79 -15.27 6.40 4.26
C SER A 79 -14.95 5.03 4.84
N LEU A 80 -15.61 4.69 5.96
CA LEU A 80 -15.54 3.36 6.55
C LEU A 80 -16.05 2.27 5.60
N ASP A 81 -16.97 2.60 4.70
CA ASP A 81 -17.47 1.66 3.68
C ASP A 81 -16.38 1.28 2.69
N SER A 82 -15.59 2.26 2.22
CA SER A 82 -14.42 2.00 1.37
C SER A 82 -13.37 1.18 2.11
N LEU A 83 -13.13 1.48 3.38
CA LEU A 83 -12.21 0.70 4.21
C LEU A 83 -12.70 -0.75 4.35
N SER A 84 -13.99 -0.97 4.62
CA SER A 84 -14.58 -2.31 4.69
C SER A 84 -14.36 -3.06 3.37
N ALA A 85 -14.63 -2.41 2.22
CA ALA A 85 -14.42 -3.01 0.92
C ALA A 85 -12.94 -3.38 0.66
N ILE A 86 -11.98 -2.56 1.13
CA ILE A 86 -10.55 -2.89 1.08
C ILE A 86 -10.27 -4.15 1.91
N LEU A 87 -10.73 -4.19 3.17
CA LEU A 87 -10.50 -5.31 4.08
C LEU A 87 -11.13 -6.61 3.54
N ASP A 88 -12.37 -6.54 3.06
CA ASP A 88 -13.07 -7.66 2.44
C ASP A 88 -12.27 -8.23 1.27
N ARG A 89 -11.69 -7.35 0.44
CA ARG A 89 -10.87 -7.76 -0.69
C ARG A 89 -9.54 -8.38 -0.26
N LEU A 90 -8.87 -7.83 0.75
CA LEU A 90 -7.64 -8.40 1.30
C LEU A 90 -7.91 -9.82 1.85
N CYS A 91 -9.02 -10.00 2.57
CA CYS A 91 -9.43 -11.30 3.08
C CYS A 91 -9.80 -12.27 1.96
N ALA A 92 -10.56 -11.84 0.95
CA ALA A 92 -10.95 -12.66 -0.19
C ALA A 92 -9.74 -13.15 -1.01
N ASP A 93 -8.71 -12.31 -1.13
CA ASP A 93 -7.47 -12.64 -1.83
C ASP A 93 -6.51 -13.51 -0.98
N GLY A 94 -6.90 -13.84 0.26
CA GLY A 94 -6.14 -14.70 1.18
C GLY A 94 -4.88 -14.05 1.72
N LEU A 95 -4.85 -12.71 1.79
CA LEU A 95 -3.68 -11.97 2.26
C LEU A 95 -3.59 -12.02 3.78
N ASP A 96 -2.42 -12.40 4.28
CA ASP A 96 -2.14 -12.47 5.71
C ASP A 96 -1.38 -11.22 6.19
N ARG A 97 -1.09 -11.19 7.50
CA ARG A 97 -0.35 -10.09 8.15
C ARG A 97 1.07 -9.87 7.61
N ASN A 98 1.60 -10.80 6.82
CA ASN A 98 2.93 -10.70 6.24
C ASN A 98 2.88 -10.13 4.82
N CYS A 99 1.69 -10.00 4.22
CA CYS A 99 1.48 -9.38 2.93
C CYS A 99 1.63 -7.84 3.04
N PRO A 100 2.58 -7.22 2.30
CA PRO A 100 2.66 -5.78 2.26
C PRO A 100 1.52 -5.18 1.43
N LEU A 101 0.95 -4.08 1.95
CA LEU A 101 0.01 -3.22 1.23
C LEU A 101 0.76 -2.02 0.64
N ILE A 102 0.63 -1.82 -0.67
CA ILE A 102 1.22 -0.71 -1.42
C ILE A 102 0.10 0.28 -1.73
N ALA A 103 0.10 1.43 -1.05
CA ALA A 103 -0.79 2.54 -1.36
C ALA A 103 -0.21 3.36 -2.53
N LEU A 104 -0.79 3.19 -3.73
CA LEU A 104 -0.42 3.90 -4.95
C LEU A 104 -1.44 5.02 -5.22
N GLY A 105 -1.14 6.24 -4.77
CA GLY A 105 -2.00 7.38 -5.04
C GLY A 105 -1.62 8.63 -4.24
N GLY A 106 -2.59 9.55 -4.14
CA GLY A 106 -2.47 10.75 -3.30
C GLY A 106 -2.90 10.49 -1.84
N GLY A 107 -3.17 11.58 -1.12
CA GLY A 107 -3.49 11.55 0.32
C GLY A 107 -4.65 10.61 0.69
N VAL A 108 -5.73 10.58 -0.09
CA VAL A 108 -6.89 9.71 0.19
C VAL A 108 -6.51 8.23 0.23
N ILE A 109 -5.75 7.78 -0.76
CA ILE A 109 -5.31 6.37 -0.86
C ILE A 109 -4.30 6.05 0.23
N CYS A 110 -3.39 6.97 0.53
CA CYS A 110 -2.41 6.80 1.61
C CYS A 110 -3.08 6.75 2.99
N ASP A 111 -4.11 7.56 3.23
CA ASP A 111 -4.87 7.57 4.48
C ASP A 111 -5.66 6.28 4.65
N LEU A 112 -6.37 5.83 3.61
CA LEU A 112 -7.13 4.56 3.65
C LEU A 112 -6.22 3.34 3.78
N GLY A 113 -5.07 3.34 3.13
CA GLY A 113 -4.10 2.25 3.23
C GLY A 113 -3.29 2.25 4.53
N GLY A 114 -3.21 3.39 5.22
CA GLY A 114 -2.48 3.54 6.48
C GLY A 114 -3.34 3.40 7.75
N PHE A 115 -4.66 3.34 7.60
CA PHE A 115 -5.63 3.13 8.67
C PHE A 115 -5.66 1.66 9.10
#